data_AF-A0A2V2C9P6-F1
#
_entry.id   AF-A0A2V2C9P6-F1
#
_cell.length_a   1.000
_cell.length_b   1.000
_cell.length_c   1.000
_cell.angle_alpha   90.00
_cell.angle_beta   90.00
_cell.angle_gamma   90.00
#
_symmetry.space_group_name_H-M   'P 1'
#
loop_
_entity.id
_entity.type
_entity.pdbx_description
1 polymer ?
#
loop_
_entity_poly.entity_id
_entity_poly.type
_entity_poly.pdbx_seq_one_letter_code
_entity_poly.pdbx_strand_id
1 'polypeptide(L)'
;MRSIKRLAALLLTMVMLALSGCTAARQSRPYSVYLISKSASTEFWKSVFAGANAAKSEYNVDLTILAPETEEEYEVQNDYVRQAIESRADAIVFSAISYTGNAEAINEAVAAGIRVVVIDCDVDSDGVSVRIGTDNVAAGRMTGEAAMNAEEGDVVLGIVNCFVETQNCQERERGLREALLGDARVKGIYVVNVPTDAEQAKLAAERLLQEHPEINVLVGFNEPLAVGVAEAVDELGLTGQVRAISFDTNMRCIELMQTGAVGALIVQNPYAMGYLGVEKAWQALQGMKFDKHELIDTMTQIVTKENMFTLESQKALFSFN
;
A
#
# COMPACT_ATOMS: atom_id res chain seq x y z
N MET A 1 60.16 46.45 -18.99
CA MET A 1 59.38 46.13 -17.74
C MET A 1 57.89 46.47 -17.81
N ARG A 2 57.43 47.53 -18.50
CA ARG A 2 55.98 47.86 -18.60
C ARG A 2 55.17 46.92 -19.52
N SER A 3 55.77 46.32 -20.55
CA SER A 3 55.08 45.39 -21.47
C SER A 3 54.82 44.00 -20.86
N ILE A 4 55.79 43.45 -20.11
CA ILE A 4 55.66 42.15 -19.42
C ILE A 4 54.56 42.19 -18.34
N LYS A 5 54.43 43.31 -17.61
CA LYS A 5 53.35 43.50 -16.63
C LYS A 5 51.96 43.59 -17.26
N ARG A 6 51.85 44.09 -18.51
CA ARG A 6 50.58 44.14 -19.25
C ARG A 6 50.19 42.77 -19.83
N LEU A 7 51.18 41.99 -20.30
CA LEU A 7 50.94 40.64 -20.80
C LEU A 7 50.53 39.67 -19.68
N ALA A 8 51.18 39.77 -18.51
CA ALA A 8 50.81 39.00 -17.33
C ALA A 8 49.40 39.35 -16.81
N ALA A 9 49.02 40.63 -16.85
CA ALA A 9 47.69 41.06 -16.44
C ALA A 9 46.57 40.55 -17.38
N LEU A 10 46.84 40.49 -18.70
CA LEU A 10 45.92 39.95 -19.72
C LEU A 10 45.76 38.43 -19.61
N LEU A 11 46.84 37.68 -19.34
CA LEU A 11 46.77 36.24 -19.09
C LEU A 11 46.03 35.90 -17.79
N LEU A 12 46.20 36.71 -16.73
CA LEU A 12 45.49 36.51 -15.46
C LEU A 12 43.98 36.79 -15.58
N THR A 13 43.57 37.75 -16.43
CA THR A 13 42.15 38.02 -16.70
C THR A 13 41.52 36.92 -17.56
N MET A 14 42.26 36.37 -18.53
CA MET A 14 41.77 35.26 -19.38
C MET A 14 41.57 33.95 -18.59
N VAL A 15 42.45 33.67 -17.62
CA VAL A 15 42.32 32.52 -16.70
C VAL A 15 41.17 32.72 -15.71
N MET A 16 40.91 33.94 -15.24
CA MET A 16 39.76 34.20 -14.36
C MET A 16 38.42 34.11 -15.12
N LEU A 17 38.33 34.51 -16.40
CA LEU A 17 37.12 34.29 -17.19
C LEU A 17 36.89 32.81 -17.56
N ALA A 18 37.96 32.00 -17.68
CA ALA A 18 37.83 30.55 -17.91
C ALA A 18 37.35 29.77 -16.67
N LEU A 19 37.59 30.30 -15.46
CA LEU A 19 37.16 29.70 -14.20
C LEU A 19 35.73 30.09 -13.77
N SER A 20 35.13 31.12 -14.37
CA SER A 20 33.74 31.50 -14.11
C SER A 20 32.70 30.73 -14.92
N GLY A 21 33.12 29.84 -15.83
CA GLY A 21 32.24 29.12 -16.75
C GLY A 21 31.79 27.71 -16.33
N CYS A 22 32.21 27.20 -15.17
CA CYS A 22 31.98 25.78 -14.78
C CYS A 22 31.08 25.58 -13.55
N THR A 23 30.32 26.57 -13.12
CA THR A 23 29.30 26.40 -12.08
C THR A 23 28.00 27.13 -12.44
N ALA A 24 27.53 26.95 -13.67
CA ALA A 24 26.08 26.88 -13.84
C ALA A 24 25.68 25.53 -13.28
N ALA A 25 25.34 25.48 -11.98
CA ALA A 25 24.53 24.40 -11.46
C ALA A 25 23.29 24.38 -12.35
N ARG A 26 23.28 23.46 -13.32
CA ARG A 26 22.11 23.19 -14.14
C ARG A 26 21.08 22.77 -13.11
N GLN A 27 20.22 23.70 -12.71
CA GLN A 27 19.11 23.40 -11.82
C GLN A 27 18.26 22.44 -12.63
N SER A 28 18.51 21.14 -12.44
CA SER A 28 17.80 20.08 -13.12
C SER A 28 16.35 20.29 -12.73
N ARG A 29 15.46 20.38 -13.72
CA ARG A 29 14.03 20.41 -13.45
C ARG A 29 13.71 19.27 -12.46
N PRO A 30 12.82 19.49 -11.49
CA PRO A 30 12.27 18.40 -10.69
C PRO A 30 11.88 17.23 -11.60
N TYR A 31 12.19 16.01 -11.19
CA TYR A 31 11.69 14.83 -11.89
C TYR A 31 10.17 14.79 -11.77
N SER A 32 9.48 14.52 -12.87
CA SER A 32 8.03 14.33 -12.88
C SER A 32 7.72 12.89 -12.48
N VAL A 33 6.99 12.73 -11.38
CA VAL A 33 6.61 11.42 -10.84
C VAL A 33 5.09 11.36 -10.75
N TYR A 34 4.51 10.28 -11.27
CA TYR A 34 3.09 9.99 -11.13
C TYR A 34 2.91 8.92 -10.07
N LEU A 35 2.07 9.16 -9.06
CA LEU A 35 1.57 8.12 -8.16
C LEU A 35 0.16 7.76 -8.59
N ILE A 36 -0.04 6.52 -9.02
CA ILE A 36 -1.32 5.99 -9.46
C ILE A 36 -1.75 4.93 -8.45
N SER A 37 -2.74 5.26 -7.62
CA SER A 37 -3.26 4.38 -6.56
C SER A 37 -4.56 3.68 -6.96
N LYS A 38 -5.06 2.78 -6.10
CA LYS A 38 -6.33 2.06 -6.30
C LYS A 38 -7.56 2.89 -5.93
N SER A 39 -7.42 3.85 -5.00
CA SER A 39 -8.50 4.77 -4.61
C SER A 39 -7.93 6.12 -4.15
N ALA A 40 -8.77 7.16 -4.17
CA ALA A 40 -8.48 8.49 -3.66
C ALA A 40 -8.98 8.74 -2.23
N SER A 41 -9.87 7.90 -1.69
CA SER A 41 -10.77 8.30 -0.59
C SER A 41 -10.60 7.52 0.73
N THR A 42 -10.09 6.29 0.68
CA THR A 42 -9.85 5.44 1.88
C THR A 42 -8.81 6.07 2.82
N GLU A 43 -8.84 5.77 4.12
CA GLU A 43 -7.80 6.26 5.05
C GLU A 43 -6.43 5.65 4.74
N PHE A 44 -6.40 4.41 4.22
CA PHE A 44 -5.18 3.76 3.71
C PHE A 44 -4.47 4.64 2.66
N TRP A 45 -5.15 4.99 1.57
CA TRP A 45 -4.58 5.80 0.49
C TRP A 45 -4.24 7.23 0.93
N LYS A 46 -5.02 7.84 1.82
CA LYS A 46 -4.65 9.16 2.40
C LYS A 46 -3.30 9.10 3.11
N SER A 47 -3.04 8.02 3.85
CA SER A 47 -1.75 7.81 4.52
C SER A 47 -0.60 7.61 3.52
N VAL A 48 -0.82 6.84 2.44
CA VAL A 48 0.13 6.72 1.31
C VAL A 48 0.45 8.11 0.74
N PHE A 49 -0.57 8.94 0.48
CA PHE A 49 -0.37 10.27 -0.07
C PHE A 49 0.39 11.19 0.87
N ALA A 50 0.18 11.09 2.18
CA ALA A 50 0.96 11.84 3.17
C ALA A 50 2.45 11.48 3.10
N GLY A 51 2.79 10.19 3.05
CA GLY A 51 4.16 9.72 2.88
C GLY A 51 4.79 10.17 1.57
N ALA A 52 4.04 10.04 0.47
CA ALA A 52 4.50 10.47 -0.86
C ALA A 52 4.75 11.98 -0.93
N ASN A 53 3.91 12.81 -0.30
CA ASN A 53 4.10 14.27 -0.25
C ASN A 53 5.27 14.70 0.66
N ALA A 54 5.57 13.94 1.71
CA ALA A 54 6.78 14.16 2.51
C ALA A 54 8.05 13.92 1.66
N ALA A 55 8.12 12.76 0.98
CA ALA A 55 9.21 12.44 0.06
C ALA A 55 9.28 13.40 -1.13
N LYS A 56 8.14 13.87 -1.65
CA LYS A 56 8.05 14.92 -2.68
C LYS A 56 8.87 16.16 -2.29
N SER A 57 8.65 16.63 -1.07
CA SER A 57 9.29 17.83 -0.53
C SER A 57 10.78 17.61 -0.28
N GLU A 58 11.16 16.45 0.22
CA GLU A 58 12.54 16.10 0.55
C GLU A 58 13.42 15.91 -0.70
N TYR A 59 12.91 15.21 -1.71
CA TYR A 59 13.66 14.87 -2.93
C TYR A 59 13.44 15.87 -4.08
N ASN A 60 12.63 16.91 -3.86
CA ASN A 60 12.29 17.93 -4.85
C ASN A 60 11.80 17.32 -6.18
N VAL A 61 10.77 16.47 -6.09
CA VAL A 61 10.08 15.89 -7.25
C VAL A 61 8.75 16.60 -7.52
N ASP A 62 8.35 16.65 -8.78
CA ASP A 62 7.03 17.11 -9.17
C ASP A 62 6.07 15.92 -9.18
N LEU A 63 5.38 15.71 -8.06
CA LEU A 63 4.46 14.60 -7.84
C LEU A 63 3.03 14.96 -8.29
N THR A 64 2.50 14.16 -9.20
CA THR A 64 1.08 14.10 -9.59
C THR A 64 0.46 12.83 -9.00
N ILE A 65 -0.70 12.94 -8.34
CA ILE A 65 -1.43 11.80 -7.77
C ILE A 65 -2.72 11.61 -8.57
N LEU A 66 -2.95 10.39 -9.05
CA LEU A 66 -4.16 9.98 -9.76
C LEU A 66 -4.72 8.72 -9.11
N ALA A 67 -6.03 8.62 -9.02
CA ALA A 67 -6.70 7.41 -8.55
C ALA A 67 -8.13 7.36 -9.11
N PRO A 68 -8.64 6.15 -9.41
CA PRO A 68 -10.04 5.97 -9.78
C PRO A 68 -10.97 6.21 -8.57
N GLU A 69 -12.28 6.27 -8.84
CA GLU A 69 -13.29 6.44 -7.80
C GLU A 69 -13.43 5.17 -6.95
N THR A 70 -13.32 4.00 -7.59
CA THR A 70 -13.42 2.69 -6.94
C THR A 70 -12.18 1.83 -7.18
N GLU A 71 -11.93 0.87 -6.28
CA GLU A 71 -10.82 -0.09 -6.45
C GLU A 71 -11.12 -1.22 -7.45
N GLU A 72 -12.10 -1.04 -8.35
CA GLU A 72 -12.52 -2.07 -9.32
C GLU A 72 -12.24 -1.64 -10.78
N GLU A 73 -11.87 -0.37 -11.00
CA GLU A 73 -11.72 0.24 -12.32
C GLU A 73 -10.26 0.20 -12.82
N TYR A 74 -9.72 -0.99 -13.06
CA TYR A 74 -8.33 -1.13 -13.53
C TYR A 74 -8.12 -0.49 -14.93
N GLU A 75 -9.15 -0.41 -15.77
CA GLU A 75 -9.08 0.28 -17.06
C GLU A 75 -8.79 1.79 -16.89
N VAL A 76 -9.34 2.40 -15.85
CA VAL A 76 -9.08 3.81 -15.52
C VAL A 76 -7.63 4.01 -15.08
N GLN A 77 -7.06 3.06 -14.31
CA GLN A 77 -5.62 3.08 -14.02
C GLN A 77 -4.78 2.97 -15.29
N ASN A 78 -5.18 2.14 -16.26
CA ASN A 78 -4.48 2.03 -17.54
C ASN A 78 -4.50 3.36 -18.33
N ASP A 79 -5.62 4.09 -18.30
CA ASP A 79 -5.71 5.43 -18.88
C ASP A 79 -4.79 6.45 -18.18
N TYR A 80 -4.66 6.38 -16.86
CA TYR A 80 -3.71 7.22 -16.12
C TYR A 80 -2.25 6.88 -16.43
N VAL A 81 -1.93 5.60 -16.65
CA VAL A 81 -0.58 5.20 -17.12
C VAL A 81 -0.31 5.79 -18.50
N ARG A 82 -1.27 5.73 -19.44
CA ARG A 82 -1.15 6.37 -20.76
C ARG A 82 -0.97 7.89 -20.64
N GLN A 83 -1.71 8.54 -19.75
CA GLN A 83 -1.56 9.97 -19.46
C GLN A 83 -0.15 10.31 -18.96
N ALA A 84 0.43 9.48 -18.09
CA ALA A 84 1.80 9.66 -17.61
C ALA A 84 2.83 9.50 -18.76
N ILE A 85 2.60 8.56 -19.69
CA ILE A 85 3.41 8.37 -20.90
C ILE A 85 3.34 9.61 -21.80
N GLU A 86 2.13 10.08 -22.13
CA GLU A 86 1.91 11.27 -22.95
C GLU A 86 2.54 12.52 -22.35
N SER A 87 2.47 12.64 -21.02
CA SER A 87 3.06 13.73 -20.25
C SER A 87 4.58 13.60 -20.08
N ARG A 88 5.18 12.51 -20.57
CA ARG A 88 6.61 12.19 -20.47
C ARG A 88 7.09 12.20 -19.01
N ALA A 89 6.33 11.57 -18.12
CA ALA A 89 6.74 11.35 -16.75
C ALA A 89 8.10 10.66 -16.70
N ASP A 90 8.92 11.00 -15.70
CA ASP A 90 10.22 10.36 -15.51
C ASP A 90 10.05 9.02 -14.76
N ALA A 91 9.09 8.95 -13.83
CA ALA A 91 8.74 7.72 -13.11
C ALA A 91 7.24 7.60 -12.79
N ILE A 92 6.79 6.37 -12.56
CA ILE A 92 5.48 6.01 -12.04
C ILE A 92 5.68 5.20 -10.75
N VAL A 93 4.97 5.59 -9.70
CA VAL A 93 4.72 4.80 -8.49
C VAL A 93 3.31 4.24 -8.62
N PHE A 94 3.16 2.92 -8.59
CA PHE A 94 1.92 2.23 -8.98
C PHE A 94 1.46 1.23 -7.91
N SER A 95 0.16 1.16 -7.63
CA SER A 95 -0.46 -0.01 -6.98
C SER A 95 -1.58 -0.54 -7.87
N ALA A 96 -1.50 -1.83 -8.23
CA ALA A 96 -2.41 -2.42 -9.19
C ALA A 96 -3.78 -2.74 -8.57
N ILE A 97 -4.85 -2.39 -9.28
CA ILE A 97 -6.18 -2.98 -9.05
C ILE A 97 -6.18 -4.43 -9.51
N SER A 98 -5.69 -4.71 -10.71
CA SER A 98 -5.65 -6.04 -11.29
C SER A 98 -4.22 -6.45 -11.63
N TYR A 99 -3.78 -7.57 -11.06
CA TYR A 99 -2.43 -8.10 -11.29
C TYR A 99 -2.12 -8.26 -12.79
N THR A 100 -3.07 -8.82 -13.55
CA THR A 100 -2.90 -9.04 -15.00
C THR A 100 -3.49 -7.90 -15.84
N GLY A 101 -4.59 -7.28 -15.40
CA GLY A 101 -5.30 -6.24 -16.17
C GLY A 101 -4.48 -4.96 -16.36
N ASN A 102 -3.56 -4.66 -15.43
CA ASN A 102 -2.67 -3.51 -15.51
C ASN A 102 -1.32 -3.79 -16.19
N ALA A 103 -1.00 -5.06 -16.46
CA ALA A 103 0.32 -5.49 -16.91
C ALA A 103 0.75 -4.84 -18.24
N GLU A 104 -0.14 -4.83 -19.24
CA GLU A 104 0.17 -4.28 -20.57
C GLU A 104 0.50 -2.79 -20.51
N ALA A 105 -0.32 -1.98 -19.82
CA ALA A 105 -0.08 -0.55 -19.67
C ALA A 105 1.24 -0.25 -18.93
N ILE A 106 1.58 -1.02 -17.90
CA ILE A 106 2.86 -0.88 -17.19
C ILE A 106 4.04 -1.23 -18.11
N ASN A 107 3.91 -2.28 -18.93
CA ASN A 107 4.94 -2.64 -19.90
C ASN A 107 5.12 -1.56 -20.98
N GLU A 108 4.05 -0.90 -21.43
CA GLU A 108 4.12 0.26 -22.32
C GLU A 108 4.89 1.43 -21.69
N ALA A 109 4.64 1.75 -20.42
CA ALA A 109 5.37 2.80 -19.70
C ALA A 109 6.87 2.48 -19.59
N VAL A 110 7.21 1.23 -19.25
CA VAL A 110 8.61 0.77 -19.20
C VAL A 110 9.26 0.87 -20.59
N ALA A 111 8.56 0.47 -21.65
CA ALA A 111 9.06 0.59 -23.03
C ALA A 111 9.29 2.05 -23.46
N ALA A 112 8.52 2.99 -22.92
CA ALA A 112 8.72 4.43 -23.09
C ALA A 112 9.90 5.01 -22.29
N GLY A 113 10.59 4.18 -21.48
CA GLY A 113 11.74 4.57 -20.67
C GLY A 113 11.40 5.13 -19.29
N ILE A 114 10.14 5.01 -18.86
CA ILE A 114 9.66 5.46 -17.55
C ILE A 114 10.07 4.44 -16.48
N ARG A 115 10.59 4.92 -15.35
CA ARG A 115 10.88 4.04 -14.20
C ARG A 115 9.60 3.70 -13.46
N VAL A 116 9.31 2.42 -13.30
CA VAL A 116 8.13 1.96 -12.56
C VAL A 116 8.56 1.41 -11.21
N VAL A 117 8.01 1.96 -10.14
CA VAL A 117 8.07 1.43 -8.77
C VAL A 117 6.67 0.98 -8.39
N VAL A 118 6.56 -0.20 -7.79
CA VAL A 118 5.29 -0.74 -7.34
C VAL A 118 5.20 -0.67 -5.82
N ILE A 119 4.04 -0.25 -5.32
CA ILE A 119 3.71 -0.17 -3.90
C ILE A 119 2.43 -0.98 -3.62
N ASP A 120 2.29 -1.53 -2.41
CA ASP A 120 1.08 -2.20 -1.90
C ASP A 120 0.65 -3.49 -2.65
N CYS A 121 0.22 -3.38 -3.91
CA CYS A 121 -0.28 -4.49 -4.73
C CYS A 121 0.53 -4.62 -6.02
N ASP A 122 1.01 -5.84 -6.32
CA ASP A 122 1.90 -6.10 -7.45
C ASP A 122 1.18 -6.13 -8.81
N VAL A 123 1.96 -6.08 -9.89
CA VAL A 123 1.52 -6.18 -11.28
C VAL A 123 2.38 -7.19 -12.03
N ASP A 124 1.80 -7.91 -12.98
CA ASP A 124 2.47 -8.92 -13.82
C ASP A 124 3.40 -8.27 -14.86
N SER A 125 4.47 -7.64 -14.37
CA SER A 125 5.48 -7.00 -15.20
C SER A 125 6.89 -7.24 -14.65
N ASP A 126 7.74 -7.75 -15.54
CA ASP A 126 9.18 -7.90 -15.34
C ASP A 126 9.95 -6.58 -15.43
N GLY A 127 9.30 -5.50 -15.88
CA GLY A 127 9.87 -4.17 -16.07
C GLY A 127 9.84 -3.28 -14.82
N VAL A 128 9.19 -3.74 -13.75
CA VAL A 128 9.16 -3.05 -12.45
C VAL A 128 10.57 -2.96 -11.87
N SER A 129 10.97 -1.75 -11.48
CA SER A 129 12.30 -1.48 -10.93
C SER A 129 12.41 -1.87 -9.46
N VAL A 130 11.35 -1.64 -8.66
CA VAL A 130 11.33 -1.89 -7.21
C VAL A 130 9.91 -2.27 -6.78
N ARG A 131 9.79 -3.22 -5.85
CA ARG A 131 8.53 -3.60 -5.19
C ARG A 131 8.60 -3.27 -3.71
N ILE A 132 7.60 -2.55 -3.21
CA ILE A 132 7.53 -2.07 -1.83
C ILE A 132 6.15 -2.43 -1.29
N GLY A 133 6.05 -2.93 -0.07
CA GLY A 133 4.74 -3.18 0.51
C GLY A 133 4.82 -4.18 1.64
N THR A 134 3.69 -4.78 1.93
CA THR A 134 3.56 -5.81 2.96
C THR A 134 3.87 -7.18 2.35
N ASP A 135 4.60 -8.04 3.07
CA ASP A 135 4.54 -9.48 2.80
C ASP A 135 3.13 -9.98 3.16
N ASN A 136 2.24 -10.01 2.17
CA ASN A 136 0.84 -10.31 2.36
C ASN A 136 0.59 -11.75 2.84
N VAL A 137 1.49 -12.70 2.55
CA VAL A 137 1.38 -14.06 3.09
C VAL A 137 1.77 -14.09 4.55
N ALA A 138 2.84 -13.40 4.93
CA ALA A 138 3.21 -13.26 6.33
C ALA A 138 2.11 -12.55 7.13
N ALA A 139 1.54 -11.47 6.58
CA ALA A 139 0.43 -10.76 7.20
C ALA A 139 -0.84 -11.63 7.29
N GLY A 140 -1.10 -12.48 6.28
CA GLY A 140 -2.14 -13.50 6.34
C GLY A 140 -1.92 -14.52 7.46
N ARG A 141 -0.68 -14.99 7.65
CA ARG A 141 -0.32 -15.88 8.77
C ARG A 141 -0.55 -15.19 10.12
N MET A 142 -0.26 -13.89 10.23
CA MET A 142 -0.58 -13.08 11.42
C MET A 142 -2.10 -13.00 11.65
N THR A 143 -2.92 -12.93 10.59
CA THR A 143 -4.39 -13.02 10.71
C THR A 143 -4.82 -14.37 11.27
N GLY A 144 -4.22 -15.47 10.79
CA GLY A 144 -4.48 -16.81 11.33
C GLY A 144 -4.10 -16.93 12.81
N GLU A 145 -2.94 -16.39 13.20
CA GLU A 145 -2.52 -16.30 14.61
C GLU A 145 -3.56 -15.53 15.44
N ALA A 146 -3.97 -14.34 14.98
CA ALA A 146 -4.96 -13.53 15.67
C ALA A 146 -6.32 -14.24 15.79
N ALA A 147 -6.76 -14.95 14.76
CA ALA A 147 -7.98 -15.75 14.78
C ALA A 147 -7.92 -16.89 15.81
N MET A 148 -6.78 -17.59 15.90
CA MET A 148 -6.61 -18.69 16.86
C MET A 148 -6.39 -18.22 18.30
N ASN A 149 -5.90 -16.99 18.50
CA ASN A 149 -5.75 -16.37 19.81
C ASN A 149 -7.04 -15.71 20.29
N ALA A 150 -7.95 -15.36 19.37
CA ALA A 150 -9.27 -14.90 19.72
C ALA A 150 -10.00 -16.01 20.50
N GLU A 151 -10.03 -17.23 19.97
CA GLU A 151 -10.85 -18.31 20.53
C GLU A 151 -10.03 -19.37 21.29
N GLU A 152 -10.46 -19.72 22.50
CA GLU A 152 -9.85 -20.82 23.28
C GLU A 152 -10.30 -22.20 22.76
N GLY A 153 -11.51 -22.28 22.17
CA GLY A 153 -12.17 -23.50 21.75
C GLY A 153 -12.12 -23.77 20.25
N ASP A 154 -13.17 -24.42 19.74
CA ASP A 154 -13.37 -24.64 18.30
C ASP A 154 -13.46 -23.30 17.56
N VAL A 155 -12.85 -23.23 16.38
CA VAL A 155 -12.80 -22.03 15.54
C VAL A 155 -13.51 -22.32 14.21
N VAL A 156 -14.52 -21.52 13.88
CA VAL A 156 -15.17 -21.52 12.58
C VAL A 156 -15.08 -20.13 11.99
N LEU A 157 -14.41 -20.04 10.86
CA LEU A 157 -14.11 -18.76 10.21
C LEU A 157 -15.13 -18.47 9.09
N GLY A 158 -15.60 -17.25 9.04
CA GLY A 158 -16.16 -16.64 7.84
C GLY A 158 -15.20 -15.60 7.28
N ILE A 159 -14.91 -15.65 6.00
CA ILE A 159 -14.01 -14.73 5.31
C ILE A 159 -14.83 -13.94 4.29
N VAL A 160 -14.84 -12.62 4.44
CA VAL A 160 -15.33 -11.70 3.41
C VAL A 160 -14.09 -11.14 2.72
N ASN A 161 -13.89 -11.55 1.46
CA ASN A 161 -12.68 -11.26 0.71
C ASN A 161 -12.96 -10.37 -0.52
N CYS A 162 -11.89 -9.77 -1.06
CA CYS A 162 -11.91 -9.03 -2.32
C CYS A 162 -12.11 -10.01 -3.49
N PHE A 163 -12.40 -9.50 -4.69
CA PHE A 163 -12.38 -10.33 -5.89
C PHE A 163 -10.99 -10.95 -6.15
N VAL A 164 -10.99 -12.04 -6.93
CA VAL A 164 -9.83 -12.93 -7.09
C VAL A 164 -8.67 -12.28 -7.84
N GLU A 165 -8.96 -11.21 -8.59
CA GLU A 165 -8.02 -10.40 -9.34
C GLU A 165 -7.16 -9.50 -8.43
N THR A 166 -7.61 -9.24 -7.19
CA THR A 166 -6.92 -8.43 -6.21
C THR A 166 -5.91 -9.28 -5.43
N GLN A 167 -4.68 -9.31 -5.92
CA GLN A 167 -3.63 -10.23 -5.47
C GLN A 167 -3.33 -10.16 -3.97
N ASN A 168 -3.17 -8.95 -3.40
CA ASN A 168 -2.81 -8.81 -1.98
C ASN A 168 -3.84 -9.50 -1.05
N CYS A 169 -5.14 -9.40 -1.35
CA CYS A 169 -6.19 -10.09 -0.61
C CYS A 169 -6.11 -11.63 -0.75
N GLN A 170 -5.76 -12.14 -1.94
CA GLN A 170 -5.56 -13.58 -2.16
C GLN A 170 -4.35 -14.13 -1.40
N GLU A 171 -3.27 -13.35 -1.32
CA GLU A 171 -2.07 -13.73 -0.58
C GLU A 171 -2.29 -13.74 0.93
N ARG A 172 -3.09 -12.79 1.45
CA ARG A 172 -3.53 -12.77 2.86
C ARG A 172 -4.40 -13.97 3.19
N GLU A 173 -5.35 -14.33 2.33
CA GLU A 173 -6.15 -15.55 2.52
C GLU A 173 -5.27 -16.81 2.50
N ARG A 174 -4.34 -16.92 1.55
CA ARG A 174 -3.37 -18.02 1.50
C ARG A 174 -2.60 -18.13 2.81
N GLY A 175 -2.02 -17.03 3.29
CA GLY A 175 -1.27 -17.00 4.54
C GLY A 175 -2.11 -17.40 5.75
N LEU A 176 -3.36 -16.94 5.82
CA LEU A 176 -4.29 -17.35 6.87
C LEU A 176 -4.51 -18.87 6.83
N ARG A 177 -4.80 -19.43 5.65
CA ARG A 177 -5.03 -20.88 5.51
C ARG A 177 -3.78 -21.69 5.87
N GLU A 178 -2.58 -21.20 5.54
CA GLU A 178 -1.32 -21.82 5.94
C GLU A 178 -1.16 -21.87 7.47
N ALA A 179 -1.45 -20.77 8.16
CA ALA A 179 -1.35 -20.69 9.63
C ALA A 179 -2.35 -21.61 10.35
N LEU A 180 -3.51 -21.85 9.73
CA LEU A 180 -4.56 -22.71 10.27
C LEU A 180 -4.39 -24.19 9.94
N LEU A 181 -3.47 -24.53 9.03
CA LEU A 181 -3.36 -25.88 8.47
C LEU A 181 -2.96 -26.90 9.57
N GLY A 182 -3.85 -27.86 9.82
CA GLY A 182 -3.60 -28.97 10.74
C GLY A 182 -3.94 -28.68 12.21
N ASP A 183 -4.42 -27.48 12.56
CA ASP A 183 -4.94 -27.22 13.91
C ASP A 183 -6.33 -27.88 14.06
N ALA A 184 -6.44 -28.79 15.03
CA ALA A 184 -7.65 -29.56 15.28
C ALA A 184 -8.83 -28.71 15.79
N ARG A 185 -8.57 -27.48 16.27
CA ARG A 185 -9.62 -26.53 16.69
C ARG A 185 -10.37 -25.94 15.49
N VAL A 186 -9.77 -25.90 14.31
CA VAL A 186 -10.41 -25.34 13.11
C VAL A 186 -11.48 -26.31 12.60
N LYS A 187 -12.75 -25.92 12.67
CA LYS A 187 -13.91 -26.77 12.28
C LYS A 187 -14.55 -26.38 10.96
N GLY A 188 -14.32 -25.15 10.49
CA GLY A 188 -14.86 -24.68 9.22
C GLY A 188 -14.23 -23.37 8.76
N ILE A 189 -14.17 -23.19 7.44
CA ILE A 189 -13.77 -21.94 6.79
C ILE A 189 -14.73 -21.71 5.63
N TYR A 190 -15.55 -20.67 5.73
CA TYR A 190 -16.48 -20.24 4.70
C TYR A 190 -16.01 -18.93 4.09
N VAL A 191 -16.15 -18.76 2.77
CA VAL A 191 -15.63 -17.59 2.06
C VAL A 191 -16.66 -17.03 1.11
N VAL A 192 -16.75 -15.70 1.06
CA VAL A 192 -17.49 -14.94 0.06
C VAL A 192 -16.60 -13.83 -0.49
N ASN A 193 -16.61 -13.63 -1.80
CA ASN A 193 -15.86 -12.56 -2.45
C ASN A 193 -16.82 -11.46 -2.88
N VAL A 194 -16.46 -10.20 -2.61
CA VAL A 194 -17.27 -9.01 -2.87
C VAL A 194 -16.40 -7.89 -3.45
N PRO A 195 -17.02 -6.84 -4.03
CA PRO A 195 -16.31 -5.61 -4.34
C PRO A 195 -15.67 -5.00 -3.09
N THR A 196 -14.62 -4.21 -3.26
CA THR A 196 -13.95 -3.48 -2.19
C THR A 196 -14.80 -2.29 -1.70
N ASP A 197 -15.89 -2.61 -1.00
CA ASP A 197 -16.89 -1.67 -0.49
C ASP A 197 -17.42 -2.13 0.87
N ALA A 198 -17.54 -1.19 1.82
CA ALA A 198 -17.91 -1.51 3.19
C ALA A 198 -19.37 -1.97 3.33
N GLU A 199 -20.30 -1.38 2.57
CA GLU A 199 -21.72 -1.76 2.61
C GLU A 199 -21.92 -3.17 2.02
N GLN A 200 -21.31 -3.44 0.86
CA GLN A 200 -21.35 -4.78 0.25
C GLN A 200 -20.70 -5.83 1.16
N ALA A 201 -19.58 -5.51 1.79
CA ALA A 201 -18.93 -6.40 2.74
C ALA A 201 -19.81 -6.69 3.96
N LYS A 202 -20.49 -5.68 4.51
CA LYS A 202 -21.42 -5.86 5.62
C LYS A 202 -22.57 -6.79 5.25
N LEU A 203 -23.25 -6.52 4.13
CA LEU A 203 -24.37 -7.34 3.66
C LEU A 203 -23.95 -8.80 3.38
N ALA A 204 -22.73 -9.01 2.90
CA ALA A 204 -22.18 -10.35 2.70
C ALA A 204 -21.82 -11.03 4.02
N ALA A 205 -21.23 -10.32 4.98
CA ALA A 205 -20.93 -10.82 6.32
C ALA A 205 -22.20 -11.24 7.06
N GLU A 206 -23.24 -10.40 7.05
CA GLU A 206 -24.54 -10.69 7.66
C GLU A 206 -25.17 -11.96 7.07
N ARG A 207 -25.13 -12.10 5.74
CA ARG A 207 -25.64 -13.30 5.06
C ARG A 207 -24.83 -14.54 5.43
N LEU A 208 -23.50 -14.43 5.44
CA LEU A 208 -22.61 -15.53 5.79
C LEU A 208 -22.88 -16.02 7.22
N LEU A 209 -23.08 -15.11 8.16
CA LEU A 209 -23.46 -15.41 9.56
C LEU A 209 -24.86 -16.04 9.67
N GLN A 210 -25.81 -15.65 8.82
CA GLN A 210 -27.15 -16.26 8.79
C GLN A 210 -27.11 -17.70 8.23
N GLU A 211 -26.31 -17.93 7.19
CA GLU A 211 -26.14 -19.24 6.56
C GLU A 211 -25.31 -20.20 7.43
N HIS A 212 -24.35 -19.65 8.18
CA HIS A 212 -23.41 -20.38 9.03
C HIS A 212 -23.35 -19.78 10.45
N PRO A 213 -24.38 -19.98 11.28
CA PRO A 213 -24.46 -19.39 12.62
C PRO A 213 -23.40 -19.91 13.60
N GLU A 214 -22.67 -20.96 13.24
CA GLU A 214 -21.54 -21.48 14.00
C GLU A 214 -20.25 -20.65 13.86
N ILE A 215 -20.19 -19.71 12.91
CA ILE A 215 -19.03 -18.82 12.73
C ILE A 215 -18.81 -18.02 14.01
N ASN A 216 -17.59 -18.08 14.56
CA ASN A 216 -17.16 -17.29 15.72
C ASN A 216 -15.98 -16.35 15.42
N VAL A 217 -15.40 -16.44 14.22
CA VAL A 217 -14.39 -15.49 13.73
C VAL A 217 -14.80 -15.01 12.34
N LEU A 218 -14.94 -13.69 12.16
CA LEU A 218 -15.09 -13.08 10.84
C LEU A 218 -13.82 -12.35 10.43
N VAL A 219 -13.45 -12.48 9.16
CA VAL A 219 -12.21 -11.91 8.61
C VAL A 219 -12.52 -11.00 7.42
N GLY A 220 -11.94 -9.79 7.43
CA GLY A 220 -11.93 -8.85 6.30
C GLY A 220 -10.50 -8.46 5.94
N PHE A 221 -10.10 -8.65 4.68
CA PHE A 221 -8.69 -8.59 4.27
C PHE A 221 -8.18 -7.24 3.76
N ASN A 222 -8.97 -6.17 3.77
CA ASN A 222 -8.52 -4.78 3.55
C ASN A 222 -9.43 -3.81 4.32
N GLU A 223 -9.14 -2.51 4.26
CA GLU A 223 -9.88 -1.48 5.03
C GLU A 223 -11.42 -1.49 4.80
N PRO A 224 -11.99 -1.45 3.58
CA PRO A 224 -13.45 -1.45 3.43
C PRO A 224 -14.09 -2.75 3.91
N LEU A 225 -13.47 -3.91 3.63
CA LEU A 225 -13.99 -5.20 4.11
C LEU A 225 -13.90 -5.32 5.63
N ALA A 226 -12.86 -4.74 6.24
CA ALA A 226 -12.67 -4.66 7.68
C ALA A 226 -13.81 -3.89 8.36
N VAL A 227 -14.21 -2.75 7.78
CA VAL A 227 -15.35 -1.95 8.26
C VAL A 227 -16.63 -2.78 8.18
N GLY A 228 -16.94 -3.33 7.00
CA GLY A 228 -18.19 -4.06 6.81
C GLY A 228 -18.34 -5.28 7.72
N VAL A 229 -17.27 -6.07 7.89
CA VAL A 229 -17.25 -7.20 8.82
C VAL A 229 -17.42 -6.76 10.28
N ALA A 230 -16.73 -5.70 10.70
CA ALA A 230 -16.84 -5.21 12.07
C ALA A 230 -18.26 -4.67 12.37
N GLU A 231 -18.85 -3.94 11.41
CA GLU A 231 -20.21 -3.43 11.53
C GLU A 231 -21.25 -4.54 11.54
N ALA A 232 -21.10 -5.60 10.75
CA ALA A 232 -22.00 -6.75 10.80
C ALA A 232 -22.01 -7.40 12.19
N VAL A 233 -20.84 -7.56 12.83
CA VAL A 233 -20.76 -8.10 14.20
C VAL A 233 -21.45 -7.18 15.21
N ASP A 234 -21.20 -5.87 15.12
CA ASP A 234 -21.77 -4.86 16.04
C ASP A 234 -23.29 -4.74 15.88
N GLU A 235 -23.78 -4.55 14.66
CA GLU A 235 -25.20 -4.30 14.35
C GLU A 235 -26.08 -5.52 14.61
N LEU A 236 -25.55 -6.74 14.43
CA LEU A 236 -26.26 -7.98 14.79
C LEU A 236 -26.21 -8.30 16.29
N GLY A 237 -25.49 -7.51 17.10
CA GLY A 237 -25.37 -7.73 18.54
C GLY A 237 -24.56 -8.99 18.88
N LEU A 238 -23.61 -9.36 18.02
CA LEU A 238 -22.80 -10.57 18.16
C LEU A 238 -21.47 -10.33 18.88
N THR A 239 -21.21 -9.10 19.35
CA THR A 239 -20.03 -8.77 20.16
C THR A 239 -19.84 -9.76 21.31
N GLY A 240 -18.65 -10.36 21.38
CA GLY A 240 -18.30 -11.38 22.38
C GLY A 240 -18.71 -12.82 22.01
N GLN A 241 -19.51 -13.00 20.95
CA GLN A 241 -19.82 -14.30 20.35
C GLN A 241 -19.07 -14.51 19.03
N VAL A 242 -18.97 -13.45 18.24
CA VAL A 242 -18.18 -13.39 17.01
C VAL A 242 -17.13 -12.30 17.16
N ARG A 243 -15.90 -12.60 16.76
CA ARG A 243 -14.80 -11.61 16.73
C ARG A 243 -14.39 -11.31 15.30
N ALA A 244 -14.39 -10.03 14.95
CA ALA A 244 -13.79 -9.56 13.72
C ALA A 244 -12.26 -9.51 13.85
N ILE A 245 -11.55 -10.14 12.92
CA ILE A 245 -10.10 -10.01 12.74
C ILE A 245 -9.90 -9.36 11.37
N SER A 246 -9.45 -8.12 11.38
CA SER A 246 -9.52 -7.30 10.17
C SER A 246 -8.19 -6.68 9.78
N PHE A 247 -8.05 -6.27 8.53
CA PHE A 247 -6.87 -5.53 8.06
C PHE A 247 -7.04 -4.02 8.17
N ASP A 248 -5.90 -3.34 8.11
CA ASP A 248 -5.79 -1.88 8.02
C ASP A 248 -6.36 -1.13 9.22
N THR A 249 -6.44 0.19 9.08
CA THR A 249 -6.78 1.12 10.15
C THR A 249 -7.82 2.10 9.67
N ASN A 250 -8.95 2.13 10.35
CA ASN A 250 -9.96 3.16 10.20
C ASN A 250 -10.58 3.42 11.58
N MET A 251 -11.17 4.61 11.74
CA MET A 251 -11.72 5.04 13.03
C MET A 251 -12.82 4.10 13.54
N ARG A 252 -13.67 3.59 12.65
CA ARG A 252 -14.79 2.71 13.02
C ARG A 252 -14.30 1.39 13.62
N CYS A 253 -13.31 0.73 13.00
CA CYS A 253 -12.71 -0.49 13.52
C CYS A 253 -11.95 -0.24 14.84
N ILE A 254 -11.29 0.91 14.99
CA ILE A 254 -10.62 1.29 16.25
C ILE A 254 -11.64 1.46 17.39
N GLU A 255 -12.78 2.10 17.12
CA GLU A 255 -13.89 2.23 18.08
C GLU A 255 -14.45 0.84 18.45
N LEU A 256 -14.70 0.00 17.45
CA LEU A 256 -15.25 -1.35 17.63
C LEU A 256 -14.26 -2.33 18.29
N MET A 257 -12.96 -2.04 18.25
CA MET A 257 -11.96 -2.77 19.03
C MET A 257 -12.09 -2.48 20.52
N GLN A 258 -12.46 -1.25 20.89
CA GLN A 258 -12.65 -0.90 22.31
C GLN A 258 -13.87 -1.62 22.90
N THR A 259 -14.93 -1.79 22.11
CA THR A 259 -16.15 -2.51 22.51
C THR A 259 -16.00 -4.03 22.44
N GLY A 260 -15.00 -4.53 21.69
CA GLY A 260 -14.67 -5.96 21.58
C GLY A 260 -15.31 -6.66 20.38
N ALA A 261 -15.98 -5.93 19.49
CA ALA A 261 -16.47 -6.47 18.22
C ALA A 261 -15.29 -6.79 17.27
N VAL A 262 -14.26 -5.94 17.27
CA VAL A 262 -12.96 -6.22 16.62
C VAL A 262 -11.99 -6.78 17.66
N GLY A 263 -11.52 -8.01 17.43
CA GLY A 263 -10.53 -8.67 18.29
C GLY A 263 -9.10 -8.22 17.98
N ALA A 264 -8.77 -8.04 16.70
CA ALA A 264 -7.46 -7.59 16.26
C ALA A 264 -7.53 -6.88 14.91
N LEU A 265 -6.57 -5.99 14.69
CA LEU A 265 -6.27 -5.37 13.40
C LEU A 265 -4.87 -5.76 12.96
N ILE A 266 -4.74 -6.17 11.69
CA ILE A 266 -3.45 -6.39 11.04
C ILE A 266 -3.10 -5.11 10.29
N VAL A 267 -2.22 -4.34 10.91
CA VAL A 267 -1.94 -2.95 10.52
C VAL A 267 -0.68 -2.89 9.66
N GLN A 268 -0.84 -2.35 8.46
CA GLN A 268 0.24 -2.07 7.52
C GLN A 268 0.90 -0.72 7.79
N ASN A 269 1.89 -0.34 6.97
CA ASN A 269 2.54 0.98 7.03
C ASN A 269 2.40 1.74 5.70
N PRO A 270 1.18 2.21 5.34
CA PRO A 270 0.91 2.91 4.08
C PRO A 270 1.74 4.20 3.92
N TYR A 271 2.00 4.92 5.01
CA TYR A 271 2.89 6.09 4.98
C TYR A 271 4.28 5.72 4.44
N ALA A 272 4.88 4.63 4.94
CA ALA A 272 6.17 4.16 4.44
C ALA A 272 6.09 3.74 2.98
N MET A 273 5.01 3.09 2.54
CA MET A 273 4.82 2.73 1.13
C MET A 273 4.86 3.96 0.22
N GLY A 274 4.13 5.03 0.57
CA GLY A 274 4.13 6.27 -0.19
C GLY A 274 5.48 6.99 -0.18
N TYR A 275 6.09 7.11 0.99
CA TYR A 275 7.40 7.77 1.15
C TYR A 275 8.49 7.02 0.37
N LEU A 276 8.61 5.71 0.60
CA LEU A 276 9.60 4.86 -0.07
C LEU A 276 9.32 4.75 -1.56
N GLY A 277 8.05 4.73 -2.00
CA GLY A 277 7.69 4.72 -3.41
C GLY A 277 8.32 5.88 -4.18
N VAL A 278 8.16 7.10 -3.67
CA VAL A 278 8.75 8.31 -4.26
C VAL A 278 10.27 8.33 -4.10
N GLU A 279 10.80 7.95 -2.93
CA GLU A 279 12.25 7.85 -2.70
C GLU A 279 12.91 6.90 -3.72
N LYS A 280 12.37 5.69 -3.88
CA LYS A 280 12.93 4.67 -4.77
C LYS A 280 12.79 5.05 -6.23
N ALA A 281 11.70 5.72 -6.61
CA ALA A 281 11.56 6.30 -7.94
C ALA A 281 12.67 7.33 -8.21
N TRP A 282 12.93 8.24 -7.26
CA TRP A 282 14.01 9.20 -7.36
C TRP A 282 15.39 8.53 -7.42
N GLN A 283 15.67 7.53 -6.57
CA GLN A 283 16.93 6.77 -6.58
C GLN A 283 17.14 6.02 -7.91
N ALA A 284 16.10 5.41 -8.48
CA ALA A 284 16.16 4.75 -9.77
C ALA A 284 16.48 5.74 -10.91
N LEU A 285 15.94 6.96 -10.84
CA LEU A 285 16.23 8.05 -11.78
C LEU A 285 17.68 8.58 -11.65
N GLN A 286 18.29 8.47 -10.47
CA GLN A 286 19.72 8.72 -10.25
C GLN A 286 20.63 7.58 -10.74
N GLY A 287 20.06 6.51 -11.30
CA GLY A 287 20.81 5.36 -11.82
C GLY A 287 21.11 4.28 -10.78
N MET A 288 20.53 4.36 -9.57
CA MET A 288 20.57 3.26 -8.61
C MET A 288 19.84 2.05 -9.19
N LYS A 289 20.39 0.85 -8.95
CA LYS A 289 19.79 -0.42 -9.35
C LYS A 289 19.33 -1.17 -8.12
N PHE A 290 18.21 -1.85 -8.25
CA PHE A 290 17.60 -2.66 -7.21
C PHE A 290 17.44 -4.10 -7.73
N ASP A 291 17.30 -5.05 -6.81
CA ASP A 291 16.82 -6.38 -7.18
C ASP A 291 15.31 -6.30 -7.43
N LYS A 292 14.90 -6.57 -8.67
CA LYS A 292 13.48 -6.49 -9.06
C LYS A 292 12.61 -7.57 -8.41
N HIS A 293 13.22 -8.61 -7.83
CA HIS A 293 12.52 -9.70 -7.14
C HIS A 293 12.47 -9.51 -5.62
N GLU A 294 13.23 -8.57 -5.08
CA GLU A 294 13.22 -8.27 -3.65
C GLU A 294 12.03 -7.37 -3.31
N LEU A 295 11.24 -7.80 -2.34
CA LEU A 295 10.22 -6.96 -1.72
C LEU A 295 10.88 -6.14 -0.61
N ILE A 296 10.77 -4.81 -0.70
CA ILE A 296 11.06 -3.92 0.42
C ILE A 296 9.84 -3.96 1.35
N ASP A 297 9.92 -4.79 2.39
CA ASP A 297 8.84 -4.96 3.38
C ASP A 297 8.68 -3.71 4.25
N THR A 298 7.47 -3.15 4.30
CA THR A 298 7.14 -1.96 5.10
C THR A 298 6.78 -2.23 6.56
N MET A 299 6.97 -3.48 7.02
CA MET A 299 6.56 -4.00 8.32
C MET A 299 5.04 -4.01 8.52
N THR A 300 4.56 -5.03 9.23
CA THR A 300 3.16 -5.21 9.60
C THR A 300 3.09 -5.55 11.08
N GLN A 301 2.04 -5.10 11.78
CA GLN A 301 1.86 -5.40 13.20
C GLN A 301 0.43 -5.86 13.51
N ILE A 302 0.29 -6.73 14.52
CA ILE A 302 -1.01 -7.05 15.11
C ILE A 302 -1.31 -6.02 16.18
N VAL A 303 -2.41 -5.30 16.03
CA VAL A 303 -2.94 -4.38 17.03
C VAL A 303 -4.18 -5.00 17.67
N THR A 304 -4.21 -5.04 18.99
CA THR A 304 -5.32 -5.53 19.80
C THR A 304 -5.67 -4.48 20.85
N LYS A 305 -6.76 -4.72 21.59
CA LYS A 305 -7.18 -3.83 22.68
C LYS A 305 -6.08 -3.64 23.74
N GLU A 306 -5.23 -4.65 23.94
CA GLU A 306 -4.17 -4.65 24.94
C GLU A 306 -3.00 -3.74 24.55
N ASN A 307 -2.66 -3.65 23.27
CA ASN A 307 -1.49 -2.91 22.79
C ASN A 307 -1.83 -1.61 22.04
N MET A 308 -3.11 -1.33 21.74
CA MET A 308 -3.52 -0.18 20.92
C MET A 308 -3.04 1.17 21.47
N PHE A 309 -2.80 1.30 22.78
CA PHE A 309 -2.31 2.53 23.43
C PHE A 309 -0.79 2.63 23.53
N THR A 310 -0.04 1.63 23.04
CA THR A 310 1.42 1.73 22.96
C THR A 310 1.82 2.77 21.92
N LEU A 311 3.00 3.39 22.08
CA LEU A 311 3.49 4.39 21.13
C LEU A 311 3.63 3.81 19.71
N GLU A 312 4.03 2.54 19.61
CA GLU A 312 4.19 1.85 18.33
C GLU A 312 2.85 1.63 17.62
N SER A 313 1.85 1.11 18.33
CA SER A 313 0.51 0.91 17.73
C SER A 313 -0.16 2.25 17.43
N GLN A 314 -0.05 3.26 18.29
CA GLN A 314 -0.59 4.59 18.01
C GLN A 314 0.01 5.21 16.74
N LYS A 315 1.31 5.00 16.49
CA LYS A 315 1.96 5.49 15.27
C LYS A 315 1.45 4.83 13.99
N ALA A 316 1.01 3.58 14.08
CA ALA A 316 0.49 2.87 12.93
C ALA A 316 -1.02 3.01 12.76
N LEU A 317 -1.77 3.16 13.86
CA LEU A 317 -3.22 3.39 13.85
C LEU A 317 -3.59 4.78 13.34
N PHE A 318 -2.77 5.80 13.64
CA PHE A 318 -3.10 7.19 13.36
C PHE A 318 -2.06 7.81 12.43
N SER A 319 -2.49 8.15 11.22
CA SER A 319 -1.71 8.98 10.32
C SER A 319 -1.52 10.37 10.96
N PHE A 320 -0.28 10.75 11.25
CA PHE A 320 0.02 12.11 11.70
C PHE A 320 -0.01 13.03 10.47
N ASN A 321 -1.06 13.84 10.38
CA ASN A 321 -1.17 14.94 9.42
C ASN A 321 -0.33 16.15 9.88
#